data_AF-D9X8S4-F1
#
_entry.id   AF-D9X8S4-F1
#
_cell.length_a   1.000
_cell.length_b   1.000
_cell.length_c   1.000
_cell.angle_alpha   90.00
_cell.angle_beta   90.00
_cell.angle_gamma   90.00
#
_symmetry.space_group_name_H-M   'P 1'
#
loop_
_entity.id
_entity.type
_entity.pdbx_description
1 polymer ?
#
loop_
_entity_poly.entity_id
_entity_poly.type
_entity_poly.pdbx_seq_one_letter_code
_entity_poly.pdbx_strand_id
1 'polypeptide(L)'
;MDSPADLDTALAALTDPYDAVRLGAPEKVIDRLSGVFARHADALTRADGPDLDRVAEELERRGFTLFAAEAHAQAVRAHRDPRAARHSRTRAVALARRCQGARTPALSGLVLGELTARQRQIVTLAAAGLSNRQIAERLTLSIRTVGNHLYSAYARLGANDRGALPWLTEVPEAQPA
;
A
#
# COMPACT_ATOMS: atom_id res chain seq x y z
N MET A 1 16.13 -35.79 16.65
CA MET A 1 15.27 -36.26 15.54
C MET A 1 14.04 -35.37 15.58
N ASP A 2 14.13 -34.19 14.98
CA ASP A 2 12.94 -33.38 14.66
C ASP A 2 12.26 -34.03 13.46
N SER A 3 10.94 -34.24 13.56
CA SER A 3 10.16 -34.91 12.52
C SER A 3 9.86 -33.94 11.38
N PRO A 4 10.08 -34.30 10.10
CA PRO A 4 9.73 -33.46 8.94
C PRO A 4 8.24 -33.10 8.85
N ALA A 5 7.36 -33.84 9.54
CA ALA A 5 5.92 -33.57 9.59
C ALA A 5 5.56 -32.27 10.36
N ASP A 6 6.37 -31.86 11.34
CA ASP A 6 6.11 -30.65 12.12
C ASP A 6 6.44 -29.38 11.32
N LEU A 7 7.50 -29.44 10.49
CA LEU A 7 7.90 -28.33 9.64
C LEU A 7 6.90 -28.09 8.50
N ASP A 8 6.37 -29.15 7.87
CA ASP A 8 5.33 -29.03 6.84
C ASP A 8 4.02 -28.46 7.39
N THR A 9 3.64 -28.85 8.61
CA THR A 9 2.47 -28.30 9.30
C THR A 9 2.68 -26.84 9.69
N ALA A 10 3.88 -26.49 10.18
CA ALA A 10 4.25 -25.11 10.49
C ALA A 10 4.26 -24.24 9.22
N LEU A 11 4.83 -24.72 8.11
CA LEU A 11 4.83 -24.05 6.81
C LEU A 11 3.42 -23.86 6.23
N ALA A 12 2.51 -24.82 6.44
CA ALA A 12 1.11 -24.70 6.07
C ALA A 12 0.36 -23.64 6.90
N ALA A 13 0.85 -23.33 8.11
CA ALA A 13 0.32 -22.27 8.97
C ALA A 13 0.94 -20.88 8.68
N LEU A 14 2.03 -20.80 7.90
CA LEU A 14 2.65 -19.53 7.53
C LEU A 14 1.79 -18.76 6.54
N THR A 15 1.61 -17.48 6.84
CA THR A 15 0.72 -16.59 6.06
C THR A 15 1.46 -15.92 4.90
N ASP A 16 2.80 -15.88 4.93
CA ASP A 16 3.66 -15.34 3.87
C ASP A 16 4.50 -16.48 3.25
N PRO A 17 4.34 -16.77 1.94
CA PRO A 17 5.14 -17.79 1.27
C PRO A 17 6.66 -17.53 1.34
N TYR A 18 7.10 -16.28 1.54
CA TYR A 18 8.52 -15.97 1.69
C TYR A 18 9.10 -16.45 3.03
N ASP A 19 8.27 -16.75 4.03
CA ASP A 19 8.75 -17.26 5.31
C ASP A 19 9.41 -18.65 5.17
N ALA A 20 9.03 -19.44 4.16
CA ALA A 20 9.73 -20.69 3.83
C ALA A 20 11.21 -20.46 3.49
N VAL A 21 11.53 -19.35 2.82
CA VAL A 21 12.93 -18.95 2.56
C VAL A 21 13.63 -18.59 3.86
N ARG A 22 12.98 -17.79 4.72
CA ARG A 22 13.55 -17.35 6.01
C ARG A 22 13.81 -18.52 6.97
N LEU A 23 12.96 -19.53 6.92
CA LEU A 23 13.04 -20.73 7.76
C LEU A 23 13.92 -21.83 7.14
N GLY A 24 14.61 -21.55 6.03
CA GLY A 24 15.61 -22.45 5.46
C GLY A 24 15.06 -23.56 4.56
N ALA A 25 13.84 -23.42 4.04
CA ALA A 25 13.21 -24.33 3.07
C ALA A 25 12.87 -23.63 1.72
N PRO A 26 13.84 -22.97 1.05
CA PRO A 26 13.60 -22.20 -0.17
C PRO A 26 13.10 -23.05 -1.36
N GLU A 27 13.45 -24.34 -1.40
CA GLU A 27 13.03 -25.29 -2.43
C GLU A 27 11.50 -25.46 -2.50
N LYS A 28 10.79 -25.21 -1.40
CA LYS A 28 9.32 -25.34 -1.33
C LYS A 28 8.58 -24.18 -2.01
N VAL A 29 9.28 -23.09 -2.33
CA VAL A 29 8.67 -21.85 -2.84
C VAL A 29 9.33 -21.28 -4.08
N ILE A 30 10.40 -21.90 -4.58
CA ILE A 30 11.16 -21.42 -5.75
C ILE A 30 10.27 -21.25 -6.99
N ASP A 31 9.37 -22.21 -7.25
CA ASP A 31 8.42 -22.15 -8.36
C ASP A 31 7.32 -21.12 -8.14
N ARG A 32 7.00 -20.80 -6.88
CA ARG A 32 6.01 -19.78 -6.54
C ARG A 32 6.56 -18.37 -6.73
N LEU A 33 7.87 -18.17 -6.57
CA LEU A 33 8.54 -16.87 -6.72
C LEU A 33 8.85 -16.53 -8.19
N SER A 34 8.99 -17.53 -9.06
CA SER A 34 9.46 -17.30 -10.42
C SER A 34 8.43 -16.60 -11.32
N GLY A 35 8.91 -15.67 -12.15
CA GLY A 35 8.18 -15.02 -13.24
C GLY A 35 7.20 -13.90 -12.87
N VAL A 36 6.42 -14.06 -11.79
CA VAL A 36 5.34 -13.11 -11.45
C VAL A 36 5.88 -11.72 -11.06
N PHE A 37 6.97 -11.66 -10.30
CA PHE A 37 7.59 -10.38 -9.92
C PHE A 37 8.28 -9.67 -11.11
N ALA A 38 8.84 -10.43 -12.06
CA ALA A 38 9.40 -9.86 -13.28
C ALA A 38 8.30 -9.26 -14.16
N ARG A 39 7.16 -9.95 -14.29
CA ARG A 39 5.98 -9.41 -14.98
C ARG A 39 5.39 -8.19 -14.27
N HIS A 40 5.39 -8.20 -12.93
CA HIS A 40 4.97 -7.03 -12.14
C HIS A 40 5.82 -5.79 -12.46
N ALA A 41 7.15 -5.95 -12.50
CA ALA A 41 8.07 -4.87 -12.85
C ALA A 41 7.87 -4.37 -14.29
N ASP A 42 7.67 -5.28 -15.25
CA ASP A 42 7.37 -4.92 -16.64
C ASP A 42 6.04 -4.15 -16.76
N ALA A 43 4.97 -4.63 -16.13
CA ALA A 43 3.67 -3.98 -16.14
C ALA A 43 3.71 -2.57 -15.52
N LEU A 44 4.50 -2.37 -14.45
CA LEU A 44 4.75 -1.04 -13.88
C LEU A 44 5.50 -0.13 -14.85
N THR A 45 6.53 -0.64 -15.52
CA THR A 45 7.33 0.12 -16.50
C THR A 45 6.46 0.59 -17.67
N ARG A 46 5.53 -0.25 -18.11
CA ARG A 46 4.58 0.06 -19.20
C ARG A 46 3.35 0.85 -18.74
N ALA A 47 3.19 1.09 -17.43
CA ALA A 47 1.97 1.64 -16.83
C ALA A 47 0.69 0.93 -17.33
N ASP A 48 0.71 -0.40 -17.37
CA ASP A 48 -0.36 -1.25 -17.89
C ASP A 48 -1.30 -1.70 -16.76
N GLY A 49 -2.39 -0.95 -16.56
CA GLY A 49 -3.39 -1.25 -15.51
C GLY A 49 -3.98 -2.66 -15.60
N PRO A 50 -4.51 -3.10 -16.76
CA PRO A 50 -5.02 -4.46 -16.92
C PRO A 50 -3.98 -5.56 -16.59
N ASP A 51 -2.71 -5.36 -16.95
CA ASP A 51 -1.68 -6.36 -16.64
C ASP A 51 -1.29 -6.35 -15.16
N LEU A 52 -1.29 -5.19 -14.51
CA LEU A 52 -1.13 -5.09 -13.06
C LEU A 52 -2.26 -5.80 -12.29
N ASP A 53 -3.50 -5.77 -12.78
CA ASP A 53 -4.60 -6.55 -12.19
C ASP A 53 -4.38 -8.06 -12.36
N ARG A 54 -3.93 -8.52 -13.54
CA ARG A 54 -3.61 -9.95 -13.73
C ARG A 54 -2.48 -10.42 -12.83
N VAL A 55 -1.44 -9.60 -12.68
CA VAL A 55 -0.33 -9.84 -11.76
C VAL A 55 -0.83 -9.91 -10.32
N ALA A 56 -1.71 -8.98 -9.91
CA ALA A 56 -2.28 -8.98 -8.58
C ALA A 56 -3.07 -10.25 -8.28
N GLU A 57 -3.92 -10.69 -9.21
CA GLU A 57 -4.67 -11.95 -9.09
C GLU A 57 -3.73 -13.17 -9.02
N GLU A 58 -2.64 -13.16 -9.78
CA GLU A 58 -1.63 -14.22 -9.77
C GLU A 58 -0.87 -14.27 -8.44
N LEU A 59 -0.46 -13.11 -7.90
CA LEU A 59 0.15 -12.99 -6.59
C LEU A 59 -0.79 -13.48 -5.49
N GLU A 60 -2.08 -13.13 -5.55
CA GLU A 60 -3.09 -13.59 -4.60
C GLU A 60 -3.23 -15.11 -4.63
N ARG A 61 -3.36 -15.71 -5.83
CA ARG A 61 -3.43 -17.18 -5.99
C ARG A 61 -2.18 -17.90 -5.45
N ARG A 62 -1.02 -17.25 -5.51
CA ARG A 62 0.26 -17.80 -5.02
C ARG A 62 0.50 -17.56 -3.52
N GLY A 63 -0.42 -16.85 -2.84
CA GLY A 63 -0.35 -16.57 -1.40
C GLY A 63 0.32 -15.25 -1.01
N PHE A 64 0.78 -14.45 -1.98
CA PHE A 64 1.45 -13.17 -1.76
C PHE A 64 0.43 -12.03 -1.55
N THR A 65 -0.36 -12.12 -0.48
CA THR A 65 -1.53 -11.22 -0.23
C THR A 65 -1.15 -9.74 -0.20
N LEU A 66 -0.04 -9.39 0.46
CA LEU A 66 0.43 -8.00 0.53
C LEU A 66 0.81 -7.47 -0.85
N PHE A 67 1.64 -8.23 -1.59
CA PHE A 67 2.05 -7.87 -2.94
C PHE A 67 0.86 -7.76 -3.92
N ALA A 68 -0.14 -8.63 -3.78
CA ALA A 68 -1.39 -8.52 -4.54
C ALA A 68 -2.15 -7.22 -4.23
N ALA A 69 -2.21 -6.82 -2.96
CA ALA A 69 -2.80 -5.54 -2.55
C ALA A 69 -2.05 -4.35 -3.17
N GLU A 70 -0.72 -4.40 -3.19
CA GLU A 70 0.12 -3.36 -3.80
C GLU A 70 -0.05 -3.28 -5.32
N ALA A 71 -0.06 -4.42 -6.01
CA ALA A 71 -0.23 -4.47 -7.46
C ALA A 71 -1.59 -3.88 -7.89
N HIS A 72 -2.68 -4.21 -7.18
CA HIS A 72 -3.97 -3.57 -7.41
C HIS A 72 -3.95 -2.07 -7.09
N ALA A 73 -3.26 -1.63 -6.02
CA ALA A 73 -3.16 -0.21 -5.68
C ALA A 73 -2.38 0.58 -6.75
N GLN A 74 -1.35 -0.03 -7.33
CA GLN A 74 -0.60 0.54 -8.46
C GLN A 74 -1.44 0.57 -9.74
N ALA A 75 -2.25 -0.48 -10.00
CA ALA A 75 -3.17 -0.53 -11.14
C ALA A 75 -4.15 0.64 -11.16
N VAL A 76 -4.60 1.14 -9.99
CA VAL A 76 -5.47 2.32 -9.89
C VAL A 76 -4.90 3.54 -10.61
N ARG A 77 -3.58 3.74 -10.55
CA ARG A 77 -2.90 4.88 -11.20
C ARG A 77 -2.65 4.65 -12.70
N ALA A 78 -2.54 3.40 -13.10
CA ALA A 78 -2.26 3.00 -14.47
C ALA A 78 -3.52 2.88 -15.34
N HIS A 79 -4.68 2.62 -14.73
CA HIS A 79 -5.95 2.53 -15.43
C HIS A 79 -6.43 3.87 -15.99
N ARG A 80 -6.75 3.88 -17.29
CA ARG A 80 -7.42 5.00 -17.95
C ARG A 80 -8.94 4.97 -17.75
N ASP A 81 -9.53 3.77 -17.61
CA ASP A 81 -10.95 3.60 -17.34
C ASP A 81 -11.25 3.79 -15.84
N PRO A 82 -12.08 4.78 -15.45
CA PRO A 82 -12.46 4.99 -14.06
C PRO A 82 -13.14 3.78 -13.41
N ARG A 83 -13.88 2.96 -14.18
CA ARG A 83 -14.55 1.77 -13.64
C ARG A 83 -13.54 0.69 -13.27
N ALA A 84 -12.58 0.42 -14.16
CA ALA A 84 -11.46 -0.48 -13.87
C ALA A 84 -10.64 0.02 -12.67
N ALA A 85 -10.27 1.30 -12.62
CA ALA A 85 -9.55 1.89 -11.49
C ALA A 85 -10.30 1.72 -10.16
N ARG A 86 -11.63 1.88 -10.16
CA ARG A 86 -12.47 1.67 -8.97
C ARG A 86 -12.50 0.19 -8.54
N HIS A 87 -12.51 -0.73 -9.50
CA HIS A 87 -12.43 -2.16 -9.22
C HIS A 87 -11.10 -2.51 -8.53
N SER A 88 -9.96 -2.12 -9.13
CA SER A 88 -8.63 -2.36 -8.55
C SER A 88 -8.51 -1.72 -7.16
N ARG A 89 -9.04 -0.50 -6.96
CA ARG A 89 -9.08 0.14 -5.63
C ARG A 89 -9.81 -0.73 -4.60
N THR A 90 -10.98 -1.24 -4.97
CA THR A 90 -11.80 -2.07 -4.07
C THR A 90 -11.05 -3.34 -3.68
N ARG A 91 -10.39 -3.99 -4.65
CA ARG A 91 -9.54 -5.17 -4.42
C ARG A 91 -8.36 -4.85 -3.50
N ALA A 92 -7.61 -3.78 -3.78
CA ALA A 92 -6.48 -3.35 -2.96
C ALA A 92 -6.87 -3.12 -1.49
N VAL A 93 -7.96 -2.40 -1.23
CA VAL A 93 -8.45 -2.16 0.13
C VAL A 93 -8.87 -3.46 0.83
N ALA A 94 -9.56 -4.36 0.12
CA ALA A 94 -9.99 -5.64 0.69
C ALA A 94 -8.79 -6.52 1.09
N LEU A 95 -7.75 -6.58 0.26
CA LEU A 95 -6.53 -7.35 0.54
C LEU A 95 -5.67 -6.70 1.63
N ALA A 96 -5.53 -5.37 1.62
CA ALA A 96 -4.77 -4.64 2.64
C ALA A 96 -5.31 -4.88 4.06
N ARG A 97 -6.63 -5.01 4.23
CA ARG A 97 -7.26 -5.34 5.52
C ARG A 97 -6.82 -6.70 6.08
N ARG A 98 -6.38 -7.62 5.23
CA ARG A 98 -5.86 -8.94 5.63
C ARG A 98 -4.38 -8.92 6.00
N CYS A 99 -3.68 -7.80 5.79
CA CYS A 99 -2.23 -7.68 5.95
C CYS A 99 -1.83 -7.06 7.31
N GLN A 100 -2.64 -7.22 8.35
CA GLN A 100 -2.32 -6.81 9.74
C GLN A 100 -1.79 -5.36 9.90
N GLY A 101 -2.29 -4.42 9.08
CA GLY A 101 -1.86 -3.03 9.13
C GLY A 101 -0.53 -2.73 8.42
N ALA A 102 -0.08 -3.62 7.53
CA ALA A 102 1.06 -3.39 6.65
C ALA A 102 0.96 -2.01 5.96
N ARG A 103 2.07 -1.27 6.01
CA ARG A 103 2.20 0.06 5.40
C ARG A 103 3.25 -0.02 4.31
N THR A 104 2.84 0.31 3.09
CA THR A 104 3.74 0.33 1.95
C THR A 104 3.44 1.54 1.07
N PRO A 105 4.40 2.03 0.27
CA PRO A 105 4.21 3.22 -0.56
C PRO A 105 2.99 3.12 -1.51
N ALA A 106 2.72 1.92 -2.05
CA ALA A 106 1.58 1.69 -2.95
C ALA A 106 0.24 1.87 -2.22
N LEU A 107 0.09 1.26 -1.04
CA LEU A 107 -1.13 1.36 -0.23
C LEU A 107 -1.33 2.76 0.35
N SER A 108 -0.25 3.37 0.83
CA SER A 108 -0.19 4.77 1.27
C SER A 108 -0.66 5.72 0.17
N GLY A 109 -0.19 5.48 -1.06
CA GLY A 109 -0.58 6.23 -2.25
C GLY A 109 -2.06 6.14 -2.61
N LEU A 110 -2.71 5.02 -2.32
CA LEU A 110 -4.15 4.82 -2.55
C LEU A 110 -5.00 5.66 -1.59
N VAL A 111 -4.59 5.68 -0.32
CA VAL A 111 -5.27 6.37 0.78
C VAL A 111 -5.12 7.89 0.64
N LEU A 112 -3.93 8.37 0.26
CA LEU A 112 -3.70 9.78 -0.12
C LEU A 112 -4.51 10.23 -1.35
N GLY A 113 -4.83 9.31 -2.25
CA GLY A 113 -5.66 9.58 -3.43
C GLY A 113 -7.10 9.98 -3.09
N GLU A 114 -7.61 9.66 -1.88
CA GLU A 114 -8.97 10.04 -1.44
C GLU A 114 -9.06 11.46 -0.89
N LEU A 115 -7.91 12.03 -0.53
CA LEU A 115 -7.85 13.39 -0.04
C LEU A 115 -8.04 14.36 -1.20
N THR A 116 -8.71 15.48 -0.96
CA THR A 116 -8.65 16.61 -1.88
C THR A 116 -7.22 17.15 -1.92
N ALA A 117 -6.86 17.90 -2.98
CA ALA A 117 -5.55 18.53 -3.07
C ALA A 117 -5.23 19.37 -1.83
N ARG A 118 -6.24 20.08 -1.29
CA ARG A 118 -6.09 20.88 -0.08
C ARG A 118 -5.89 20.03 1.17
N GLN A 119 -6.65 18.94 1.31
CA GLN A 119 -6.46 17.99 2.41
C GLN A 119 -5.07 17.37 2.37
N ARG A 120 -4.59 16.93 1.20
CA ARG A 120 -3.22 16.41 1.04
C ARG A 120 -2.18 17.41 1.53
N GLN A 121 -2.24 18.65 1.04
CA GLN A 121 -1.28 19.69 1.42
C GLN A 121 -1.24 19.92 2.94
N ILE A 122 -2.40 20.00 3.58
CA ILE A 122 -2.52 20.19 5.03
C ILE A 122 -1.98 18.98 5.81
N VAL A 123 -2.32 17.77 5.37
CA VAL A 123 -1.86 16.53 6.02
C VAL A 123 -0.35 16.34 5.86
N THR A 124 0.23 16.64 4.69
CA THR A 124 1.68 16.59 4.46
C THR A 124 2.43 17.52 5.42
N LEU A 125 1.95 18.77 5.58
CA LEU A 125 2.57 19.70 6.54
C LEU A 125 2.39 19.23 7.99
N ALA A 126 1.25 18.64 8.32
CA ALA A 126 1.00 18.08 9.65
C ALA A 126 1.89 16.85 9.94
N ALA A 127 2.14 16.01 8.94
CA ALA A 127 3.07 14.88 9.02
C ALA A 127 4.51 15.34 9.22
N ALA A 128 4.88 16.47 8.59
CA ALA A 128 6.17 17.15 8.80
C ALA A 128 6.29 17.88 10.17
N GLY A 129 5.33 17.69 11.08
CA GLY A 129 5.38 18.21 12.45
C GLY A 129 4.85 19.63 12.65
N LEU A 130 4.35 20.31 11.61
CA LEU A 130 3.82 21.66 11.77
C LEU A 130 2.51 21.64 12.56
N SER A 131 2.35 22.59 13.48
CA SER A 131 1.11 22.85 14.21
C SER A 131 0.02 23.44 13.33
N ASN A 132 -1.25 23.35 13.76
CA ASN A 132 -2.38 23.92 13.00
C ASN A 132 -2.23 25.43 12.78
N ARG A 133 -1.58 26.13 13.72
CA ARG A 133 -1.26 27.55 13.60
C ARG A 133 -0.23 27.82 12.51
N GLN A 134 0.88 27.10 12.52
CA GLN A 134 1.91 27.23 11.48
C GLN A 134 1.39 26.86 10.09
N ILE A 135 0.52 25.85 9.99
CA ILE A 135 -0.14 25.47 8.73
C ILE A 135 -1.09 26.57 8.27
N ALA A 136 -1.89 27.13 9.19
CA ALA A 136 -2.83 28.21 8.92
C ALA A 136 -2.11 29.46 8.39
N GLU A 137 -1.00 29.84 9.02
CA GLU A 137 -0.14 30.95 8.59
C GLU A 137 0.47 30.68 7.21
N ARG A 138 1.05 29.49 6.99
CA ARG A 138 1.70 29.13 5.72
C ARG A 138 0.75 29.04 4.53
N LEU A 139 -0.50 28.65 4.79
CA LEU A 139 -1.51 28.41 3.76
C LEU A 139 -2.57 29.50 3.67
N THR A 140 -2.41 30.60 4.42
CA THR A 140 -3.35 31.73 4.52
C THR A 140 -4.78 31.27 4.83
N LEU A 141 -4.93 30.47 5.89
CA LEU A 141 -6.21 29.95 6.38
C LEU A 141 -6.42 30.33 7.85
N SER A 142 -7.66 30.14 8.33
CA SER A 142 -7.91 30.12 9.77
C SER A 142 -7.46 28.78 10.39
N ILE A 143 -7.05 28.81 11.66
CA ILE A 143 -6.72 27.60 12.45
C ILE A 143 -7.91 26.63 12.46
N ARG A 144 -9.14 27.14 12.56
CA ARG A 144 -10.38 26.36 12.51
C ARG A 144 -10.54 25.64 11.17
N THR A 145 -10.26 26.31 10.05
CA THR A 145 -10.33 25.72 8.71
C THR A 145 -9.33 24.58 8.57
N VAL A 146 -8.09 24.76 9.06
CA VAL A 146 -7.08 23.69 9.08
C VAL A 146 -7.55 22.50 9.92
N GLY A 147 -8.10 22.76 11.12
CA GLY A 147 -8.66 21.71 11.98
C GLY A 147 -9.77 20.91 11.31
N ASN A 148 -10.70 21.59 10.62
CA ASN A 148 -11.78 20.93 9.87
C ASN A 148 -11.24 20.06 8.73
N HIS A 149 -10.27 20.57 7.96
CA HIS A 149 -9.64 19.78 6.89
C HIS A 149 -8.91 18.56 7.44
N LEU A 150 -8.18 18.68 8.55
CA LEU A 150 -7.52 17.56 9.20
C LEU A 150 -8.52 16.53 9.72
N TYR A 151 -9.60 16.96 10.37
CA TYR A 151 -10.65 16.06 10.84
C TYR A 151 -11.27 15.26 9.68
N SER A 152 -11.67 15.94 8.60
CA SER A 152 -12.20 15.27 7.41
C SER A 152 -11.16 14.37 6.73
N ALA A 153 -9.88 14.73 6.77
CA ALA A 153 -8.81 13.90 6.23
C ALA A 153 -8.59 12.65 7.09
N TYR A 154 -8.51 12.77 8.40
CA TYR A 154 -8.34 11.64 9.33
C TYR A 154 -9.45 10.61 9.18
N ALA A 155 -10.70 11.06 9.06
CA ALA A 155 -11.84 10.19 8.77
C ALA A 155 -11.67 9.40 7.46
N ARG A 156 -11.09 10.01 6.41
CA ARG A 156 -10.80 9.33 5.13
C ARG A 156 -9.57 8.42 5.21
N LEU A 157 -8.57 8.79 6.00
CA LEU A 157 -7.34 8.01 6.18
C LEU A 157 -7.53 6.84 7.16
N GLY A 158 -8.65 6.76 7.89
CA GLY A 158 -8.82 5.82 8.99
C GLY A 158 -7.85 6.09 10.15
N ALA A 159 -7.34 7.32 10.25
CA ALA A 159 -6.39 7.74 11.27
C ALA A 159 -7.15 8.32 12.46
N ASN A 160 -6.71 7.99 13.68
CA ASN A 160 -7.32 8.52 14.90
C ASN A 160 -6.73 9.88 15.30
N ASP A 161 -5.47 10.16 14.96
CA ASP A 161 -4.79 11.39 15.34
C ASP A 161 -3.59 11.73 14.43
N ARG A 162 -2.95 12.87 14.74
CA ARG A 162 -1.73 13.37 14.06
C ARG A 162 -0.55 12.40 14.17
N GLY A 163 -0.45 11.63 15.26
CA GLY A 163 0.61 10.64 15.48
C GLY A 163 0.52 9.45 14.53
N ALA A 164 -0.62 9.25 13.88
CA ALA A 164 -0.79 8.27 12.83
C ALA A 164 -0.37 8.76 11.43
N LEU A 165 0.16 9.99 11.27
CA LEU A 165 0.59 10.56 9.98
C LEU A 165 2.07 10.38 9.55
N PRO A 166 3.06 10.03 10.40
CA PRO A 166 4.48 10.02 10.01
C PRO A 166 4.82 9.18 8.77
N TRP A 167 4.03 8.15 8.45
CA TRP A 167 4.23 7.33 7.24
C TRP A 167 4.00 8.10 5.93
N LEU A 168 3.38 9.28 5.96
CA LEU A 168 3.16 10.11 4.78
C LEU A 168 4.41 10.86 4.31
N THR A 169 5.38 11.03 5.19
CA THR A 169 6.68 11.64 4.89
C THR A 169 7.75 10.60 4.52
N GLU A 170 7.46 9.30 4.63
CA GLU A 170 8.39 8.21 4.33
C GLU A 170 8.26 7.64 2.90
N VAL A 171 7.61 8.35 1.97
CA VAL A 171 7.79 8.03 0.55
C VAL A 171 9.02 8.80 0.09
N PRO A 172 10.18 8.14 -0.18
CA PRO A 172 11.27 8.84 -0.82
C PRO A 172 10.70 9.38 -2.14
N GLU A 173 10.72 10.70 -2.32
CA GLU A 173 10.65 11.24 -3.66
C GLU A 173 11.81 10.58 -4.41
N ALA A 174 11.48 9.67 -5.32
CA ALA A 174 12.46 9.14 -6.25
C ALA A 174 12.90 10.34 -7.10
N GLN A 175 13.97 10.98 -6.65
CA GLN A 175 14.63 12.06 -7.35
C GLN A 175 15.06 11.46 -8.69
N PRO A 176 14.59 11.98 -9.84
CA PRO A 176 15.14 11.55 -11.11
C PRO A 176 16.61 11.98 -11.14
N ALA A 177 17.49 11.00 -11.42
CA ALA A 177 18.89 11.24 -11.71
C ALA A 177 19.07 11.97 -13.04
#